data_AF-A0A351JYT6-F1
#
_entry.id   AF-A0A351JYT6-F1
#
_cell.length_a   1.000
_cell.length_b   1.000
_cell.length_c   1.000
_cell.angle_alpha   90.00
_cell.angle_beta   90.00
_cell.angle_gamma   90.00
#
_symmetry.space_group_name_H-M   'P 1'
#
loop_
_entity.id
_entity.type
_entity.pdbx_description
1 polymer ?
#
loop_
_entity_poly.entity_id
_entity_poly.type
_entity_poly.pdbx_seq_one_letter_code
_entity_poly.pdbx_strand_id
1 'polypeptide(L)' 'MPMFKERYVVDEKGNRISVLLDLEDYRKLLGELEELESIRAYDVAKSSGDEIILFEQAVAEIESARW' A
#
# COMPACT_ATOMS: atom_id res chain seq x y z
N MET A 1 -11.20 10.80 -9.12
CA MET A 1 -11.13 9.34 -9.42
C MET A 1 -10.40 9.17 -10.74
N PRO A 2 -9.32 8.38 -10.79
CA PRO A 2 -8.72 7.99 -12.07
C PRO A 2 -9.78 7.25 -12.89
N MET A 3 -9.96 7.66 -14.14
CA MET A 3 -10.84 6.94 -15.06
C MET A 3 -10.01 5.88 -15.77
N PHE A 4 -9.92 4.69 -15.18
CA PHE A 4 -9.20 3.57 -15.77
C PHE A 4 -9.90 3.09 -17.03
N LYS A 5 -9.15 2.87 -18.12
CA LYS A 5 -9.70 2.27 -19.34
C LYS A 5 -9.65 0.76 -19.26
N GLU A 6 -10.58 0.21 -18.50
CA GLU A 6 -10.71 -1.23 -18.28
C GLU A 6 -11.42 -1.96 -19.42
N ARG A 7 -10.83 -3.08 -19.85
CA ARG A 7 -11.45 -4.04 -20.77
C ARG A 7 -11.61 -5.37 -20.04
N TYR A 8 -12.78 -5.98 -20.12
CA TYR A 8 -13.05 -7.23 -19.40
C TYR A 8 -12.95 -8.45 -20.31
N VAL A 9 -12.31 -9.50 -19.82
CA VAL A 9 -12.39 -10.85 -20.39
C VAL A 9 -13.55 -11.57 -19.73
N VAL A 10 -14.46 -12.12 -20.55
CA VAL A 10 -15.66 -12.83 -20.09
C VAL A 10 -15.56 -14.33 -20.40
N ASP A 11 -16.09 -15.16 -19.51
CA ASP A 11 -16.25 -16.59 -19.75
C ASP A 11 -17.45 -16.88 -20.68
N GLU A 12 -17.65 -18.17 -21.01
CA GLU A 12 -18.76 -18.62 -21.87
C GLU A 12 -20.15 -18.34 -21.29
N LYS A 13 -20.26 -18.11 -19.98
CA LYS A 13 -21.50 -17.77 -19.28
C LYS A 13 -21.70 -16.25 -19.18
N GLY A 14 -20.77 -15.45 -19.68
CA GLY A 14 -20.79 -13.98 -19.62
C GLY A 14 -20.24 -13.39 -18.32
N ASN A 15 -19.63 -14.18 -17.44
CA ASN A 15 -19.02 -13.66 -16.21
C ASN A 15 -17.67 -13.01 -16.51
N ARG A 16 -17.41 -11.84 -15.94
CA ARG A 16 -16.10 -11.16 -16.05
C ARG A 16 -15.10 -11.87 -15.15
N ILE A 17 -14.08 -12.49 -15.75
CA ILE A 17 -13.08 -13.29 -15.04
C ILE A 17 -11.71 -12.61 -14.97
N SER A 18 -11.47 -11.62 -15.82
CA SER A 18 -10.21 -10.86 -15.82
C SER A 18 -10.42 -9.45 -16.36
N VAL A 19 -9.54 -8.53 -15.99
CA VAL A 19 -9.49 -7.16 -16.50
C VAL A 19 -8.14 -6.93 -17.19
N LEU A 20 -8.20 -6.33 -18.37
CA LEU A 20 -7.04 -5.85 -19.11
C LEU A 20 -6.94 -4.34 -18.88
N LEU A 21 -5.82 -3.92 -18.31
CA LEU A 21 -5.49 -2.53 -18.05
C LEU A 21 -4.26 -2.15 -18.88
N ASP A 22 -4.19 -0.89 -19.27
CA ASP A 22 -2.96 -0.35 -19.82
C ASP A 22 -1.90 -0.28 -18.71
N LEU A 23 -0.62 -0.42 -19.09
CA LEU A 23 0.47 -0.55 -18.10
C LEU A 23 0.57 0.67 -17.18
N GLU A 24 0.30 1.86 -17.70
CA GLU A 24 0.29 3.10 -16.91
C GLU A 24 -0.81 3.10 -15.86
N ASP A 25 -2.02 2.69 -16.25
CA ASP A 25 -3.17 2.55 -15.36
C ASP A 25 -2.89 1.51 -14.26
N TYR A 26 -2.28 0.37 -14.60
CA TYR A 26 -1.87 -0.63 -13.62
C TYR A 26 -0.82 -0.09 -12.64
N ARG A 27 0.20 0.62 -13.12
CA ARG A 27 1.23 1.23 -12.26
C ARG A 27 0.64 2.28 -11.34
N LYS A 28 -0.30 3.08 -11.84
CA LYS A 28 -1.01 4.06 -11.03
C LYS A 28 -1.81 3.37 -9.93
N LEU A 29 -2.54 2.30 -10.24
CA LEU A 29 -3.26 1.52 -9.24
C LEU A 29 -2.33 0.97 -8.15
N LEU A 30 -1.15 0.47 -8.52
CA LEU A 30 -0.15 0.01 -7.56
C LEU A 30 0.34 1.14 -6.64
N GLY A 31 0.61 2.32 -7.19
CA GLY A 31 1.06 3.47 -6.37
C GLY A 31 0.00 3.93 -5.36
N GLU A 32 -1.26 3.99 -5.78
CA GLU A 32 -2.37 4.35 -4.87
C GLU A 32 -2.57 3.27 -3.78
N LEU A 33 -2.30 2.00 -4.09
CA LEU A 33 -2.34 0.92 -3.11
C LEU A 33 -1.22 1.04 -2.07
N GLU A 34 0.01 1.34 -2.50
CA GLU A 34 1.17 1.57 -1.61
C GLU A 34 0.93 2.76 -0.65
N GLU A 35 0.33 3.84 -1.16
CA GLU A 35 -0.06 4.98 -0.33
C GLU A 35 -1.11 4.56 0.72
N LEU A 36 -2.12 3.78 0.32
CA LEU A 36 -3.15 3.28 1.24
C LEU A 36 -2.56 2.33 2.31
N GLU A 37 -1.61 1.48 1.93
CA GLU A 37 -0.89 0.61 2.88
C GLU A 37 -0.09 1.45 3.88
N SER A 38 0.57 2.52 3.43
CA SER A 38 1.30 3.43 4.30
C SER A 38 0.38 4.13 5.32
N ILE A 39 -0.80 4.56 4.89
CA ILE A 39 -1.82 5.16 5.79
C ILE A 39 -2.27 4.13 6.83
N ARG A 40 -2.56 2.89 6.42
CA ARG A 40 -2.96 1.82 7.35
C ARG A 40 -1.85 1.50 8.35
N ALA A 41 -0.60 1.42 7.90
CA ALA A 41 0.55 1.19 8.77
C ALA A 41 0.70 2.31 9.80
N TYR A 42 0.49 3.56 9.40
CA TYR A 42 0.48 4.71 10.31
C TYR A 42 -0.63 4.60 11.36
N ASP A 43 -1.86 4.25 10.97
CA ASP A 43 -2.98 4.10 11.91
C ASP A 43 -2.72 2.98 12.93
N VAL A 44 -2.14 1.86 12.48
CA VAL A 44 -1.72 0.76 13.36
C VAL A 44 -0.63 1.23 14.33
N ALA A 45 0.42 1.89 13.84
CA ALA A 45 1.50 2.41 14.67
C ALA A 45 1.03 3.51 15.66
N LYS A 46 0.01 4.29 15.30
CA LYS A 46 -0.59 5.27 16.21
C LYS A 46 -1.48 4.65 17.29
N SER A 47 -2.09 3.50 16.99
CA SER A 47 -2.97 2.79 17.93
C SER A 47 -2.27 1.73 18.78
N SER A 48 -1.01 1.38 18.48
CA SER A 48 -0.23 0.40 19.24
C SER A 48 0.08 0.84 20.68
N GLY A 49 0.06 2.14 20.96
CA GLY A 49 0.45 2.68 22.26
C GLY A 49 1.95 2.58 22.52
N ASP A 50 2.76 2.48 21.46
CA ASP A 50 4.22 2.43 21.55
C ASP A 50 4.80 3.68 22.24
N GLU A 51 5.99 3.51 22.81
CA GLU A 51 6.69 4.56 23.51
C GLU A 51 7.03 5.73 22.57
N ILE A 52 6.74 6.95 23.02
CA ILE A 52 7.05 8.18 22.28
C ILE A 52 8.38 8.72 22.80
N ILE A 53 9.47 8.39 22.11
CA ILE A 53 10.82 8.89 22.39
C ILE A 53 11.29 9.86 21.29
N LEU A 54 12.33 10.64 21.59
CA LEU A 54 12.97 11.51 20.59
C LEU A 54 13.65 10.69 19.50
N PHE A 55 13.67 11.21 18.27
CA PHE A 55 14.29 10.53 17.12
C PHE A 55 15.74 10.10 17.38
N GLU A 56 16.55 10.99 17.95
CA GLU A 56 17.95 10.69 18.28
C GLU A 56 18.10 9.54 19.29
N GLN A 57 17.18 9.45 20.27
CA GLN A 57 17.16 8.36 21.22
C GLN A 57 16.79 7.04 20.54
N ALA A 58 15.74 7.04 19.71
CA ALA A 58 15.32 5.85 18.96
C ALA A 58 16.45 5.29 18.08
N VAL A 59 17.16 6.17 17.35
CA VAL A 59 18.31 5.76 16.53
C VAL A 59 19.42 5.17 17.39
N ALA A 60 19.76 5.81 18.52
CA ALA A 60 20.80 5.31 19.41
C ALA A 60 20.46 3.93 19.99
N GLU A 61 19.19 3.69 20.36
CA GLU A 61 18.71 2.39 20.86
C GLU A 61 18.78 1.31 19.78
N ILE A 62 18.33 1.61 18.55
CA ILE A 62 18.38 0.67 17.41
C ILE A 62 19.81 0.27 17.08
N GLU A 63 20.73 1.23 16.99
CA GLU A 63 22.15 0.94 16.69
C GLU A 63 22.81 0.16 17.83
N SER A 64 22.46 0.45 19.09
CA SER A 64 22.97 -0.28 20.26
C SER A 64 22.46 -1.73 20.32
N ALA A 65 21.23 -2.00 19.87
CA ALA A 65 20.65 -3.34 19.82
C ALA A 65 21.17 -4.20 18.65
N ARG A 66 21.95 -3.61 17.75
CA ARG A 66 22.48 -4.26 16.55
C ARG A 66 23.79 -5.03 16.79
N TRP A 67 24.40 -4.88 17.98
CA TRP A 67 25.65 -5.50 18.43
C TRP A 67 25.44 -6.33 19.69
#